data_AF-A0A061QHT1-F1
#
_entry.id   AF-A0A061QHT1-F1
#
_cell.length_a   1.000
_cell.length_b   1.000
_cell.length_c   1.000
_cell.angle_alpha   90.00
_cell.angle_beta   90.00
_cell.angle_gamma   90.00
#
_symmetry.space_group_name_H-M   'P 1'
#
loop_
_entity.id
_entity.type
_entity.pdbx_description
1 polymer ?
#
loop_
_entity_poly.entity_id
_entity_poly.type
_entity_poly.pdbx_seq_one_letter_code
_entity_poly.pdbx_strand_id
1 'polypeptide(L)'
;RVLGYSKYAEPIGPIAGIVPVTNPTSTVIFKALIALKTRNCILFSPHPAAARVCAYTAELLRRAAVRAGAPENCIQCVSSDRDTAFSVLTHKDIHFTLATGGPGIVGAVYRSGKPAIGVGPGNAPAIVDELADLPTAVSSIILS
;
A
#
# COMPACT_ATOMS: atom_id res chain seq x y z
N ARG A 1 11.53 -15.04 37.56
CA ARG A 1 11.19 -16.18 36.67
C ARG A 1 11.12 -15.61 35.25
N VAL A 2 12.17 -15.78 34.45
CA VAL A 2 12.19 -15.30 33.06
C VAL A 2 11.31 -16.24 32.25
N LEU A 3 10.22 -15.73 31.67
CA LEU A 3 9.42 -16.51 30.72
C LEU A 3 10.28 -16.67 29.46
N GLY A 4 10.75 -17.90 29.24
CA GLY A 4 11.84 -18.21 28.30
C GLY A 4 11.42 -18.21 26.83
N TYR A 5 11.32 -17.02 26.22
CA TYR A 5 11.39 -16.88 24.77
C TYR A 5 11.96 -15.52 24.36
N SER A 6 12.64 -15.49 23.21
CA SER A 6 13.16 -14.27 22.56
C SER A 6 12.47 -14.08 21.21
N LYS A 7 12.20 -12.83 20.82
CA LYS A 7 11.60 -12.47 19.52
C LYS A 7 12.62 -11.69 18.70
N TYR A 8 12.75 -12.05 17.43
CA TYR A 8 13.61 -11.37 16.46
C TYR A 8 12.76 -10.90 15.29
N ALA A 9 13.01 -9.69 14.80
CA ALA A 9 12.32 -9.13 13.64
C ALA A 9 13.17 -9.34 12.39
N GLU A 10 12.56 -9.90 11.34
CA GLU A 10 13.18 -10.11 10.04
C GLU A 10 12.33 -9.41 8.96
N PRO A 11 12.95 -8.66 8.02
CA PRO A 11 12.22 -8.10 6.88
C PRO A 11 11.68 -9.22 6.00
N ILE A 12 10.46 -9.05 5.47
CA ILE A 12 9.85 -10.03 4.57
C ILE A 12 10.55 -10.09 3.20
N GLY A 13 11.28 -9.03 2.85
CA GLY A 13 11.97 -8.86 1.57
C GLY A 13 11.26 -7.85 0.67
N PRO A 14 11.49 -7.89 -0.65
CA PRO A 14 10.91 -6.92 -1.58
C PRO A 14 9.38 -6.99 -1.63
N ILE A 15 8.74 -5.82 -1.49
CA ILE A 15 7.29 -5.68 -1.45
C ILE A 15 6.78 -5.08 -2.78
N ALA A 16 5.72 -5.66 -3.34
CA ALA A 16 4.92 -5.02 -4.39
C ALA A 16 3.82 -4.14 -3.78
N GLY A 17 3.79 -2.85 -4.13
CA GLY A 17 2.78 -1.91 -3.68
C GLY A 17 1.80 -1.56 -4.81
N ILE A 18 0.58 -2.10 -4.79
CA ILE A 18 -0.46 -1.73 -5.75
C ILE A 18 -1.15 -0.44 -5.28
N VAL A 19 -1.26 0.55 -6.15
CA VAL A 19 -1.74 1.90 -5.78
C VAL A 19 -3.00 2.27 -6.56
N PRO A 20 -4.09 2.69 -5.88
CA PRO A 20 -5.35 3.06 -6.53
C PRO A 20 -5.29 4.48 -7.11
N VAL A 21 -6.20 4.78 -8.03
CA VAL A 21 -6.36 6.13 -8.60
C VAL A 21 -6.91 7.15 -7.58
N THR A 22 -7.68 6.71 -6.59
CA THR A 22 -8.39 7.58 -5.64
C THR A 22 -7.47 8.19 -4.58
N ASN A 23 -6.46 7.44 -4.14
CA ASN A 23 -5.51 7.85 -3.10
C ASN A 23 -4.06 7.63 -3.55
N PRO A 24 -3.62 8.23 -4.67
CA PRO A 24 -2.40 7.80 -5.33
C PRO A 24 -1.15 8.16 -4.53
N THR A 25 -1.01 9.44 -4.16
CA THR A 25 0.18 9.94 -3.45
C THR A 25 0.21 9.50 -2.00
N SER A 26 -0.92 9.61 -1.29
CA SER A 26 -1.05 9.21 0.11
C SER A 26 -0.76 7.72 0.31
N THR A 27 -1.22 6.85 -0.59
CA THR A 27 -0.91 5.41 -0.54
C THR A 27 0.58 5.13 -0.79
N VAL A 28 1.21 5.83 -1.75
CA VAL A 28 2.66 5.71 -1.99
C VAL A 28 3.44 6.12 -0.75
N ILE A 29 3.12 7.27 -0.14
CA ILE A 29 3.75 7.76 1.08
C ILE A 29 3.58 6.76 2.22
N PHE A 30 2.35 6.34 2.50
CA PHE A 30 2.04 5.39 3.56
C PHE A 30 2.85 4.09 3.41
N LYS A 31 2.78 3.46 2.23
CA LYS A 31 3.44 2.17 1.98
C LYS A 31 4.96 2.27 2.00
N ALA A 32 5.53 3.35 1.46
CA ALA A 32 6.98 3.56 1.49
C ALA A 32 7.50 3.71 2.92
N LEU A 33 6.82 4.50 3.76
CA LEU A 33 7.23 4.71 5.15
C LEU A 33 7.22 3.40 5.95
N ILE A 34 6.16 2.60 5.87
CA ILE A 34 6.08 1.34 6.62
C ILE A 34 7.03 0.28 6.07
N ALA A 35 7.26 0.23 4.75
CA ALA A 35 8.21 -0.70 4.13
C ALA A 35 9.64 -0.39 4.58
N LEU A 36 10.08 0.87 4.46
CA LEU A 36 11.42 1.27 4.89
C LEU A 36 11.61 1.12 6.40
N LYS A 37 10.60 1.48 7.21
CA LYS A 37 10.68 1.32 8.67
C LYS A 37 10.93 -0.14 9.09
N THR A 38 10.44 -1.08 8.28
CA THR A 38 10.58 -2.52 8.50
C THR A 38 11.73 -3.13 7.69
N ARG A 39 12.64 -2.30 7.14
CA ARG A 39 13.83 -2.71 6.36
C ARG A 39 13.49 -3.48 5.08
N ASN A 40 12.36 -3.19 4.46
CA ASN A 40 11.96 -3.74 3.16
C ASN A 40 12.15 -2.70 2.06
N CYS A 41 12.55 -3.17 0.87
CA CYS A 41 12.43 -2.39 -0.36
C CYS A 41 11.00 -2.50 -0.91
N ILE A 42 10.55 -1.48 -1.64
CA ILE A 42 9.20 -1.48 -2.23
C ILE A 42 9.21 -1.08 -3.71
N LEU A 43 8.48 -1.84 -4.52
CA LEU A 43 8.21 -1.59 -5.93
C LEU A 43 6.73 -1.27 -6.13
N PHE A 44 6.44 -0.04 -6.54
CA PHE A 44 5.07 0.43 -6.76
C PHE A 44 4.59 0.10 -8.17
N SER A 45 3.37 -0.44 -8.27
CA SER A 45 2.60 -0.62 -9.50
C SER A 45 1.34 0.26 -9.43
N PRO A 46 1.34 1.44 -10.08
CA PRO A 46 0.26 2.40 -9.96
C PRO A 46 -0.87 2.16 -10.96
N HIS A 47 -2.07 2.59 -10.61
CA HIS A 47 -3.16 2.71 -11.58
C HIS A 47 -2.75 3.63 -12.76
N PRO A 48 -3.04 3.28 -14.03
CA PRO A 48 -2.59 4.03 -15.20
C PRO A 48 -2.92 5.53 -15.16
N ALA A 49 -4.16 5.86 -14.76
CA ALA A 49 -4.62 7.24 -14.66
C ALA A 49 -3.86 8.09 -13.62
N ALA A 50 -3.13 7.48 -12.68
CA ALA A 50 -2.36 8.16 -11.65
C ALA A 50 -0.84 7.85 -11.71
N ALA A 51 -0.37 7.22 -12.79
CA ALA A 51 1.00 6.73 -12.88
C ALA A 51 2.05 7.83 -12.68
N ARG A 52 1.86 9.00 -13.31
CA ARG A 52 2.81 10.12 -13.23
C ARG A 52 2.97 10.67 -11.82
N VAL A 53 1.85 10.86 -11.10
CA VAL A 53 1.90 11.41 -9.75
C VAL A 53 2.45 10.38 -8.74
N CYS A 54 2.17 9.09 -8.94
CA CYS A 54 2.74 8.01 -8.14
C CYS A 54 4.26 7.92 -8.33
N ALA A 55 4.72 7.92 -9.58
CA ALA A 55 6.15 7.85 -9.92
C ALA A 55 6.92 9.05 -9.36
N TYR A 56 6.38 10.26 -9.52
CA TYR A 56 6.98 11.46 -8.94
C TYR A 56 7.06 11.40 -7.41
N THR A 57 6.00 10.93 -6.75
CA THR A 57 5.96 10.79 -5.29
C THR A 57 6.97 9.74 -4.80
N ALA A 58 7.04 8.60 -5.48
CA ALA A 58 8.02 7.54 -5.17
C ALA A 58 9.46 8.06 -5.33
N GLU A 59 9.74 8.81 -6.39
CA GLU A 59 11.05 9.42 -6.62
C GLU A 59 11.41 10.46 -5.55
N LEU A 60 10.45 11.31 -5.16
CA LEU A 60 10.66 12.28 -4.09
C LEU A 60 11.04 11.61 -2.76
N LEU A 61 10.32 10.53 -2.41
CA LEU A 61 10.58 9.75 -1.20
C LEU A 61 11.91 9.00 -1.29
N ARG A 62 12.22 8.38 -2.44
CA ARG A 62 13.50 7.71 -2.70
C ARG A 62 14.67 8.68 -2.51
N ARG A 63 14.61 9.87 -3.11
CA ARG A 63 15.62 10.92 -2.94
C ARG A 63 15.79 11.32 -1.48
N ALA A 64 14.69 11.45 -0.73
CA ALA A 64 14.76 11.77 0.70
C ALA A 64 15.41 10.63 1.51
N ALA A 65 15.03 9.38 1.26
CA ALA A 65 15.59 8.21 1.92
C ALA A 65 17.09 8.05 1.63
N VAL A 66 17.50 8.21 0.36
CA VAL A 66 18.91 8.11 -0.04
C VAL A 66 19.76 9.22 0.57
N ARG A 67 19.26 10.47 0.63
CA ARG A 67 19.95 11.56 1.36
C ARG A 67 20.13 11.25 2.85
N ALA A 68 19.27 10.40 3.42
CA ALA A 68 19.38 9.93 4.80
C ALA A 68 20.22 8.64 4.95
N GLY A 69 20.84 8.14 3.87
CA GLY A 69 21.72 6.96 3.88
C GLY A 69 21.05 5.64 3.48
N ALA A 70 19.81 5.66 2.99
CA ALA A 70 19.17 4.46 2.45
C ALA A 70 19.80 4.04 1.10
N PRO A 71 19.72 2.75 0.73
CA PRO A 71 20.16 2.28 -0.60
C PRO A 71 19.41 2.97 -1.74
N GLU A 72 20.08 3.17 -2.88
CA GLU A 72 19.56 3.93 -4.02
C GLU A 72 18.20 3.45 -4.54
N ASN A 73 17.99 2.13 -4.54
CA ASN A 73 16.84 1.46 -5.14
C ASN A 73 15.82 0.96 -4.11
N CYS A 74 15.81 1.54 -2.90
CA CYS A 74 14.92 1.13 -1.81
C CYS A 74 13.44 1.41 -2.07
N ILE A 75 13.12 2.39 -2.92
CA ILE A 75 11.77 2.73 -3.37
C ILE A 75 11.82 2.87 -4.89
N GLN A 76 10.96 2.15 -5.60
CA GLN A 76 10.88 2.17 -7.07
C GLN A 76 9.42 2.21 -7.52
N CYS A 77 9.15 2.69 -8.74
CA CYS A 77 7.81 2.71 -9.34
C CYS A 77 7.92 2.27 -10.80
N VAL A 78 7.17 1.23 -11.19
CA VAL A 78 7.16 0.73 -12.56
C VAL A 78 6.24 1.55 -13.47
N SER A 79 6.36 1.34 -14.78
CA SER A 79 5.35 1.76 -15.75
C SER A 79 4.00 1.10 -15.44
N SER A 80 2.92 1.80 -15.77
CA SER A 80 1.56 1.38 -15.44
C SER A 80 0.87 0.56 -16.53
N ASP A 81 1.62 -0.06 -17.44
CA ASP A 81 1.04 -0.97 -18.43
C ASP A 81 0.66 -2.31 -17.78
N ARG A 82 -0.28 -3.02 -18.41
CA ARG A 82 -0.88 -4.23 -17.85
C ARG A 82 0.14 -5.35 -17.69
N ASP A 83 1.04 -5.51 -18.65
CA ASP A 83 2.02 -6.59 -18.68
C ASP A 83 3.06 -6.40 -17.57
N THR A 84 3.50 -5.16 -17.36
CA THR A 84 4.37 -4.80 -16.25
C THR A 84 3.68 -5.01 -14.90
N ALA A 85 2.41 -4.61 -14.76
CA ALA A 85 1.66 -4.86 -13.52
C ALA A 85 1.52 -6.36 -13.20
N PHE A 86 1.25 -7.20 -14.20
CA PHE A 86 1.18 -8.65 -14.02
C PHE A 86 2.55 -9.25 -13.68
N SER A 87 3.60 -8.77 -14.34
CA SER A 87 4.99 -9.20 -14.09
C SER A 87 5.39 -8.91 -12.65
N VAL A 88 5.07 -7.73 -12.11
CA VAL A 88 5.35 -7.37 -10.71
C VAL A 88 4.69 -8.36 -9.73
N LEU A 89 3.45 -8.75 -9.99
CA LEU A 89 2.73 -9.68 -9.10
C LEU A 89 3.37 -11.07 -9.09
N THR A 90 3.81 -11.56 -10.24
CA THR A 90 4.32 -12.94 -10.39
C THR A 90 5.84 -13.07 -10.27
N HIS A 91 6.60 -11.95 -10.30
CA HIS A 91 8.06 -11.97 -10.33
C HIS A 91 8.69 -12.67 -9.13
N LYS A 92 9.51 -13.71 -9.33
CA LYS A 92 10.08 -14.55 -8.25
C LYS A 92 10.71 -13.77 -7.07
N ASP A 93 11.31 -12.61 -7.32
CA ASP A 93 12.01 -11.81 -6.29
C ASP A 93 11.08 -10.87 -5.47
N ILE A 94 9.80 -10.76 -5.84
CA ILE A 94 8.79 -10.09 -5.01
C ILE A 94 8.24 -11.11 -4.01
N HIS A 95 8.42 -10.86 -2.71
CA HIS A 95 8.06 -11.79 -1.64
C HIS A 95 6.69 -11.51 -1.02
N PHE A 96 6.21 -10.28 -1.12
CA PHE A 96 4.97 -9.86 -0.49
C PHE A 96 4.25 -8.78 -1.29
N THR A 97 2.90 -8.80 -1.27
CA THR A 97 2.10 -7.76 -1.95
C THR A 97 1.18 -7.01 -1.01
N LEU A 98 1.25 -5.68 -1.04
CA LEU A 98 0.28 -4.78 -0.43
C LEU A 98 -0.66 -4.26 -1.52
N ALA A 99 -1.89 -4.80 -1.58
CA ALA A 99 -2.85 -4.49 -2.63
C ALA A 99 -3.94 -3.52 -2.15
N THR A 100 -3.93 -2.31 -2.72
CA THR A 100 -4.98 -1.31 -2.50
C THR A 100 -5.63 -0.98 -3.84
N GLY A 101 -6.88 -1.41 -4.02
CA GLY A 101 -7.60 -1.27 -5.28
C GLY A 101 -8.93 -2.01 -5.25
N GLY A 102 -9.60 -2.07 -6.41
CA GLY A 102 -10.89 -2.75 -6.54
C GLY A 102 -10.80 -4.28 -6.43
N PRO A 103 -11.95 -4.97 -6.33
CA PRO A 103 -12.02 -6.42 -6.18
C PRO A 103 -11.22 -7.20 -7.24
N GLY A 104 -11.19 -6.70 -8.48
CA GLY A 104 -10.49 -7.35 -9.59
C GLY A 104 -8.98 -7.50 -9.36
N ILE A 105 -8.29 -6.41 -9.01
CA ILE A 105 -6.83 -6.45 -8.79
C ILE A 105 -6.49 -7.19 -7.50
N VAL A 106 -7.32 -7.06 -6.45
CA VAL A 106 -7.15 -7.79 -5.19
C VAL A 106 -7.30 -9.29 -5.42
N GLY A 107 -8.28 -9.72 -6.20
CA GLY A 107 -8.44 -11.12 -6.59
C GLY A 107 -7.25 -11.63 -7.42
N ALA A 108 -6.70 -10.81 -8.33
CA ALA A 108 -5.52 -11.17 -9.10
C ALA A 108 -4.28 -11.33 -8.21
N VAL A 109 -4.10 -10.45 -7.22
CA VAL A 109 -3.02 -10.51 -6.23
C VAL A 109 -3.10 -11.80 -5.42
N TYR A 110 -4.28 -12.18 -4.90
CA TYR A 110 -4.44 -13.43 -4.15
C TYR A 110 -4.24 -14.69 -5.01
N ARG A 111 -4.40 -14.59 -6.34
CA ARG A 111 -4.09 -15.68 -7.28
C ARG A 111 -2.63 -15.70 -7.75
N SER A 112 -1.79 -14.75 -7.31
CA SER A 112 -0.38 -14.66 -7.74
C SER A 112 0.53 -15.75 -7.17
N GLY A 113 0.03 -16.56 -6.22
CA GLY A 113 0.82 -17.59 -5.53
C GLY A 113 1.72 -17.03 -4.42
N LYS A 114 1.52 -15.76 -4.03
CA LYS A 114 2.35 -15.08 -3.04
C LYS A 114 1.54 -14.56 -1.85
N PRO A 115 2.17 -14.47 -0.66
CA PRO A 115 1.55 -13.80 0.48
C PRO A 115 1.18 -12.35 0.13
N ALA A 116 -0.05 -11.98 0.49
CA ALA A 116 -0.56 -10.65 0.18
C ALA A 116 -1.54 -10.16 1.25
N ILE A 117 -1.59 -8.84 1.42
CA ILE A 117 -2.67 -8.14 2.11
C ILE A 117 -3.39 -7.29 1.08
N GLY A 118 -4.60 -7.73 0.73
CA GLY A 118 -5.54 -6.98 -0.09
C GLY A 118 -6.63 -6.33 0.75
N VAL A 119 -7.09 -5.15 0.32
CA VAL A 119 -8.28 -4.50 0.86
C VAL A 119 -9.54 -4.89 0.09
N GLY A 120 -10.72 -4.61 0.64
CA GLY A 120 -11.99 -4.78 -0.05
C GLY A 120 -12.69 -3.45 -0.32
N PRO A 121 -13.71 -3.41 -1.19
CA PRO A 121 -14.60 -2.27 -1.29
C PRO A 121 -15.34 -2.09 0.05
N GLY A 122 -15.50 -0.85 0.48
CA GLY A 122 -16.36 -0.49 1.60
C GLY A 122 -17.72 0.02 1.10
N ASN A 123 -18.77 -0.27 1.86
CA ASN A 123 -20.09 0.33 1.69
C ASN A 123 -20.63 0.68 3.08
N ALA A 124 -20.00 1.66 3.74
CA ALA A 124 -20.21 1.95 5.15
C ALA A 124 -21.63 2.50 5.40
N PRO A 125 -22.53 1.78 6.09
CA PRO A 125 -23.83 2.32 6.48
C PRO A 125 -23.68 3.22 7.71
N ALA A 126 -24.45 4.31 7.76
CA ALA A 126 -24.63 5.12 8.95
C ALA A 126 -26.09 4.99 9.43
N ILE A 127 -26.28 4.49 10.66
CA ILE A 127 -27.60 4.34 11.29
C ILE A 127 -27.74 5.45 12.33
N VAL A 128 -28.85 6.19 12.26
CA VAL A 128 -29.24 7.22 13.23
C VAL A 128 -30.55 6.76 13.86
N ASP A 129 -30.52 6.44 15.15
CA ASP A 129 -31.70 6.02 15.91
C ASP A 129 -32.36 7.20 16.64
N GLU A 130 -33.47 6.93 17.31
CA GLU A 130 -34.27 7.92 18.03
C GLU A 130 -33.56 8.53 19.26
N LEU A 131 -32.44 7.97 19.71
CA LEU A 131 -31.66 8.45 20.87
C LEU A 131 -30.46 9.29 20.46
N ALA A 132 -30.21 9.45 19.16
CA ALA A 132 -29.05 10.16 18.65
C ALA A 132 -29.14 11.69 18.85
N ASP A 133 -28.00 12.31 19.18
CA ASP A 133 -27.86 13.76 19.10
C ASP A 133 -27.81 14.22 17.64
N LEU A 134 -28.98 14.62 17.12
CA LEU A 134 -29.18 14.89 15.70
C LEU A 134 -28.21 15.94 15.12
N PRO A 135 -27.96 17.10 15.77
CA PRO A 135 -26.97 18.06 15.28
C PRO A 135 -25.57 17.45 15.10
N THR A 136 -25.09 16.67 16.07
CA THR A 136 -23.77 16.02 16.00
C THR A 136 -23.74 14.93 14.94
N ALA A 137 -24.78 14.09 14.86
CA ALA A 137 -24.88 13.03 13.86
C ALA A 137 -24.82 13.60 12.44
N VAL A 138 -25.61 14.64 12.15
CA VAL A 138 -25.64 15.30 10.84
C VAL A 138 -24.29 15.93 10.52
N SER A 139 -23.70 16.67 11.46
CA SER A 139 -22.38 17.30 11.25
C SER A 139 -21.29 16.25 10.97
N SER A 140 -21.33 15.11 11.66
CA SER A 140 -20.34 14.05 11.50
C SER A 140 -20.45 13.36 10.13
N ILE A 141 -21.67 13.07 9.68
CA ILE A 141 -21.93 12.39 8.40
C ILE A 141 -21.60 13.29 7.20
N ILE A 142 -21.86 14.60 7.29
CA ILE A 142 -21.55 15.53 6.19
C ILE A 142 -20.04 15.77 6.06
N LEU A 143 -19.30 15.76 7.17
CA LEU A 143 -17.87 16.04 7.18
C LEU A 143 -17.02 14.89 6.64
N SER A 144 -17.45 13.64 6.88
CA SER A 144 -16.71 12.41 6.52
C SER A 144 -16.75 12.11 5.02
#